data_AF-A0A7X8TAF4-F1
#
_entry.id   AF-A0A7X8TAF4-F1
#
_cell.length_a   1.000
_cell.length_b   1.000
_cell.length_c   1.000
_cell.angle_alpha   90.00
_cell.angle_beta   90.00
_cell.angle_gamma   90.00
#
_symmetry.space_group_name_H-M   'P 1'
#
loop_
_entity.id
_entity.type
_entity.pdbx_description
1 polymer ?
#
loop_
_entity_poly.entity_id
_entity_poly.type
_entity_poly.pdbx_seq_one_letter_code
_entity_poly.pdbx_strand_id
1 'polypeptide(L)'
;MTDFESASELMKSHASTDDISAEYFDHIKKINDIFYDQVKISDQKAAYIFTFMLAFLVSSSEVRGVFAWDRYMHGTPQSMLFSGLLAGASVFSIISAILVVLPRHVNTSTSLFWGAWSKHRPRLWDAALRRDELYLFDEYLNNADILSAIARSKYRCVTLAFRGLMVTVIAYVLLLLAI
;
A
#
# COMPACT_ATOMS: atom_id res chain seq x y z
N MET A 1 52.31 -20.67 -10.89
CA MET A 1 51.90 -19.61 -9.94
C MET A 1 51.71 -18.24 -10.61
N THR A 2 51.96 -18.11 -11.92
CA THR A 2 51.73 -16.89 -12.72
C THR A 2 50.32 -16.78 -13.31
N ASP A 3 49.61 -17.91 -13.48
CA ASP A 3 48.27 -17.91 -14.10
C ASP A 3 47.15 -17.40 -13.16
N PHE A 4 47.40 -17.38 -11.84
CA PHE A 4 46.43 -16.93 -10.85
C PHE A 4 46.49 -15.41 -10.60
N GLU A 5 47.66 -14.78 -10.82
CA GLU A 5 47.79 -13.33 -10.81
C GLU A 5 47.13 -12.70 -12.04
N SER A 6 47.25 -13.33 -13.21
CA SER A 6 46.58 -12.89 -14.44
C SER A 6 45.04 -12.90 -14.31
N ALA A 7 44.46 -13.90 -13.63
CA ALA A 7 43.02 -13.94 -13.37
C ALA A 7 42.56 -12.88 -12.36
N SER A 8 43.37 -12.57 -11.34
CA SER A 8 43.07 -11.50 -10.38
C SER A 8 43.30 -10.09 -10.95
N GLU A 9 44.19 -9.92 -11.92
CA GLU A 9 44.35 -8.67 -12.69
C GLU A 9 43.22 -8.50 -13.73
N LEU A 10 42.72 -9.59 -14.32
CA LEU A 10 41.57 -9.54 -15.24
C LEU A 10 40.24 -9.25 -14.51
N MET A 11 40.10 -9.67 -13.24
CA MET A 11 38.99 -9.25 -12.36
C MET A 11 39.15 -7.84 -11.77
N LYS A 12 40.33 -7.21 -11.96
CA LYS A 12 40.59 -5.79 -11.73
C LYS A 12 40.54 -4.97 -13.03
N SER A 13 39.86 -5.49 -14.05
CA SER A 13 39.20 -4.64 -15.03
C SER A 13 38.32 -3.65 -14.26
N HIS A 14 38.84 -2.45 -14.02
CA HIS A 14 38.13 -1.34 -13.40
C HIS A 14 36.71 -1.33 -13.94
N ALA A 15 35.72 -1.63 -13.09
CA ALA A 15 34.33 -1.32 -13.41
C ALA A 15 34.35 0.15 -13.84
N SER A 16 34.03 0.40 -15.10
CA SER A 16 34.08 1.76 -15.62
C SER A 16 33.11 2.59 -14.80
N THR A 17 33.41 3.86 -14.56
CA THR A 17 32.49 4.75 -13.83
C THR A 17 31.09 4.76 -14.47
N ASP A 18 31.03 4.51 -15.78
CA ASP A 18 29.80 4.30 -16.54
C ASP A 18 29.04 3.03 -16.12
N ASP A 19 29.70 1.89 -15.92
CA ASP A 19 29.06 0.66 -15.41
C ASP A 19 28.47 0.87 -14.01
N ILE A 20 29.18 1.61 -13.17
CA ILE A 20 28.70 1.99 -11.83
C ILE A 20 27.45 2.87 -11.98
N SER A 21 27.49 3.91 -12.83
CA SER A 21 26.34 4.80 -13.04
C SER A 21 25.09 4.08 -13.55
N ALA A 22 25.26 3.09 -14.43
CA ALA A 22 24.17 2.25 -14.94
C ALA A 22 23.58 1.36 -13.85
N GLU A 23 24.41 0.74 -13.01
CA GLU A 23 23.95 -0.09 -11.88
C GLU A 23 23.16 0.75 -10.85
N TYR A 24 23.62 1.97 -10.56
CA TYR A 24 22.90 2.90 -9.68
C TYR A 24 21.54 3.31 -10.27
N PHE A 25 21.46 3.56 -11.58
CA PHE A 25 20.21 3.89 -12.25
C PHE A 25 19.23 2.70 -12.27
N ASP A 26 19.72 1.47 -12.49
CA ASP A 26 18.89 0.28 -12.38
C ASP A 26 18.39 0.05 -10.95
N HIS A 27 19.22 0.36 -9.95
CA HIS A 27 18.82 0.27 -8.55
C HIS A 27 17.66 1.20 -8.22
N ILE A 28 17.69 2.46 -8.68
CA ILE A 28 16.61 3.42 -8.39
C ILE A 28 15.31 3.06 -9.10
N LYS A 29 15.40 2.53 -10.31
CA LYS A 29 14.24 2.00 -11.03
C LYS A 29 13.60 0.84 -10.25
N LYS A 30 14.43 -0.08 -9.75
CA LYS A 30 13.96 -1.20 -8.91
C LYS A 30 13.28 -0.73 -7.63
N ILE A 31 13.78 0.33 -6.98
CA ILE A 31 13.13 0.94 -5.81
C ILE A 31 11.72 1.44 -6.17
N ASN A 32 11.59 2.16 -7.29
CA ASN A 32 10.30 2.64 -7.78
C ASN A 32 9.32 1.49 -8.05
N ASP A 33 9.77 0.44 -8.71
CA ASP A 33 8.97 -0.76 -8.99
C ASP A 33 8.48 -1.42 -7.69
N ILE A 34 9.36 -1.56 -6.69
CA ILE A 34 9.01 -2.11 -5.37
C ILE A 34 7.93 -1.25 -4.69
N PHE A 35 8.05 0.08 -4.69
CA PHE A 35 7.02 0.93 -4.07
C PHE A 35 5.71 0.90 -4.83
N TYR A 36 5.76 0.84 -6.16
CA TYR A 36 4.56 0.67 -6.98
C TYR A 36 3.84 -0.65 -6.66
N ASP A 37 4.58 -1.75 -6.56
CA ASP A 37 4.04 -3.05 -6.18
C ASP A 37 3.46 -3.03 -4.77
N GLN A 38 4.12 -2.38 -3.81
CA GLN A 38 3.60 -2.20 -2.46
C GLN A 38 2.26 -1.45 -2.46
N VAL A 39 2.13 -0.37 -3.23
CA VAL A 39 0.88 0.37 -3.38
C VAL A 39 -0.21 -0.54 -3.96
N LYS A 40 0.08 -1.28 -5.03
CA LYS A 40 -0.86 -2.23 -5.65
C LYS A 40 -1.31 -3.33 -4.68
N ILE A 41 -0.37 -3.94 -3.96
CA ILE A 41 -0.68 -4.98 -2.96
C ILE A 41 -1.53 -4.41 -1.83
N SER A 42 -1.25 -3.17 -1.39
CA SER A 42 -2.06 -2.53 -0.34
C SER A 42 -3.52 -2.33 -0.78
N ASP A 43 -3.75 -1.92 -2.02
CA ASP A 43 -5.09 -1.75 -2.60
C ASP A 43 -5.82 -3.10 -2.72
N GLN A 44 -5.12 -4.15 -3.17
CA GLN A 44 -5.67 -5.50 -3.23
C GLN A 44 -6.08 -6.02 -1.85
N LYS A 45 -5.22 -5.85 -0.83
CA LYS A 45 -5.52 -6.26 0.54
C LYS A 45 -6.75 -5.53 1.09
N ALA A 46 -6.85 -4.23 0.85
CA ALA A 46 -8.02 -3.46 1.27
C ALA A 46 -9.31 -3.91 0.55
N ALA A 47 -9.24 -4.18 -0.75
CA ALA A 47 -10.38 -4.72 -1.51
C ALA A 47 -10.84 -6.09 -0.98
N TYR A 48 -9.91 -6.97 -0.60
CA TYR A 48 -10.24 -8.25 0.03
C TYR A 48 -10.92 -8.07 1.39
N ILE A 49 -10.37 -7.20 2.26
CA ILE A 49 -10.97 -6.91 3.57
C ILE A 49 -12.38 -6.34 3.39
N PHE A 50 -12.54 -5.36 2.50
CA PHE A 50 -13.83 -4.75 2.20
C PHE A 50 -14.85 -5.77 1.72
N THR A 51 -14.48 -6.61 0.75
CA THR A 51 -15.37 -7.64 0.19
C THR A 51 -15.75 -8.67 1.24
N PHE A 52 -14.78 -9.13 2.03
CA PHE A 52 -15.03 -10.05 3.14
C PHE A 52 -16.00 -9.46 4.16
N MET A 53 -15.78 -8.22 4.59
CA MET A 53 -16.66 -7.52 5.54
C MET A 53 -18.07 -7.35 5.00
N LEU A 54 -18.21 -6.99 3.72
CA LEU A 54 -19.51 -6.85 3.08
C LEU A 54 -20.24 -8.20 2.99
N ALA A 55 -19.54 -9.25 2.56
CA ALA A 55 -20.09 -10.60 2.52
C ALA A 55 -20.50 -11.07 3.92
N PHE A 56 -19.65 -10.86 4.92
CA PHE A 56 -19.93 -11.21 6.31
C PHE A 56 -21.19 -10.51 6.85
N LEU A 57 -21.35 -9.21 6.54
CA LEU A 57 -22.51 -8.41 6.93
C LEU A 57 -23.79 -8.80 6.18
N VAL A 58 -23.70 -9.22 4.92
CA VAL A 58 -24.87 -9.65 4.14
C VAL A 58 -25.29 -11.07 4.50
N SER A 59 -24.34 -11.97 4.75
CA SER A 59 -24.59 -13.40 4.97
C SER A 59 -25.00 -13.73 6.40
N SER A 60 -24.55 -13.00 7.43
CA SER A 60 -24.85 -13.32 8.83
C SER A 60 -25.99 -12.47 9.38
N SER A 61 -27.09 -13.13 9.78
CA SER A 61 -28.20 -12.48 10.48
C SER A 61 -27.78 -11.88 11.83
N GLU A 62 -26.86 -12.54 12.54
CA GLU A 62 -26.32 -12.04 13.81
C GLU A 62 -25.56 -10.74 13.64
N VAL A 63 -24.72 -10.64 12.60
CA VAL A 63 -23.95 -9.42 12.29
C VAL A 63 -24.88 -8.28 11.86
N ARG A 64 -25.98 -8.56 11.17
CA ARG A 64 -26.99 -7.52 10.90
C ARG A 64 -27.75 -7.12 12.16
N GLY A 65 -28.01 -8.10 13.03
CA GLY A 65 -28.71 -7.91 14.29
C GLY A 65 -28.00 -6.95 15.24
N VAL A 66 -26.66 -6.84 15.19
CA VAL A 66 -25.92 -5.89 16.03
C VAL A 66 -26.15 -4.42 15.66
N PHE A 67 -26.77 -4.14 14.52
CA PHE A 67 -27.22 -2.79 14.15
C PHE A 67 -28.70 -2.53 14.49
N ALA A 68 -29.44 -3.54 14.95
CA ALA A 68 -30.83 -3.38 15.35
C ALA A 68 -30.92 -2.81 16.77
N TRP A 69 -31.72 -1.76 16.94
CA TRP A 69 -31.92 -1.11 18.24
C TRP A 69 -32.47 -2.06 19.31
N ASP A 70 -33.34 -2.98 18.90
CA ASP A 70 -34.00 -3.95 19.79
C ASP A 70 -33.02 -4.80 20.61
N ARG A 71 -31.87 -5.15 20.00
CA ARG A 71 -30.82 -5.96 20.62
C ARG A 71 -30.18 -5.28 21.84
N TYR A 72 -30.21 -3.96 21.89
CA TYR A 72 -29.66 -3.15 22.99
C TYR A 72 -30.69 -2.85 24.07
N MET A 73 -31.99 -3.05 23.82
CA MET A 73 -33.04 -2.83 24.82
C MET A 73 -33.37 -4.10 25.59
N HIS A 74 -33.36 -5.26 24.92
CA HIS A 74 -33.82 -6.53 25.48
C HIS A 74 -32.71 -7.57 25.70
N GLY A 75 -31.47 -7.27 25.30
CA GLY A 75 -30.34 -8.20 25.38
C GLY A 75 -29.78 -8.41 26.79
N THR A 76 -28.99 -9.47 26.97
CA THR A 76 -28.15 -9.62 28.16
C THR A 76 -27.00 -8.60 28.13
N PRO A 77 -26.49 -8.12 29.28
CA PRO A 77 -25.42 -7.12 29.31
C PRO A 77 -24.17 -7.53 28.51
N GLN A 78 -23.84 -8.82 28.53
CA GLN A 78 -22.73 -9.39 27.75
C GLN A 78 -23.00 -9.35 26.24
N SER A 79 -24.19 -9.75 25.81
CA SER A 79 -24.60 -9.70 24.41
C SER A 79 -24.64 -8.25 23.89
N MET A 80 -25.11 -7.29 24.70
CA MET A 80 -25.07 -5.87 24.35
C MET A 80 -23.64 -5.36 24.12
N LEU A 81 -22.71 -5.69 25.03
CA LEU A 81 -21.32 -5.26 24.93
C LEU A 81 -20.61 -5.85 23.71
N PHE A 82 -20.76 -7.16 23.47
CA PHE A 82 -20.16 -7.80 22.29
C PHE A 82 -20.82 -7.33 20.99
N SER A 83 -22.12 -7.04 21.00
CA SER A 83 -22.81 -6.46 19.84
C SER A 83 -22.28 -5.07 19.50
N GLY A 84 -22.13 -4.19 20.50
CA GLY A 84 -21.56 -2.85 20.30
C GLY A 84 -20.12 -2.90 19.81
N LEU A 85 -19.30 -3.80 20.38
CA LEU A 85 -17.92 -4.01 19.94
C LEU A 85 -17.87 -4.52 18.49
N LEU A 86 -18.72 -5.48 18.14
CA LEU A 86 -18.81 -6.04 16.79
C LEU A 86 -19.22 -4.96 15.78
N ALA A 87 -20.24 -4.17 16.09
CA ALA A 87 -20.71 -3.08 15.23
C ALA A 87 -19.62 -2.03 15.03
N GLY A 88 -18.99 -1.56 16.12
CA GLY A 88 -17.93 -0.56 16.08
C GLY A 88 -16.70 -1.03 15.30
N ALA A 89 -16.22 -2.24 15.58
CA ALA A 89 -15.07 -2.83 14.88
C ALA A 89 -15.35 -3.04 13.39
N SER A 90 -16.56 -3.45 13.03
CA SER A 90 -16.98 -3.66 11.65
C SER A 90 -16.98 -2.36 10.85
N VAL A 91 -17.63 -1.31 11.39
CA VAL A 91 -17.67 0.01 10.76
C VAL A 91 -16.26 0.57 10.62
N PHE A 92 -15.46 0.49 11.67
CA PHE A 92 -14.07 0.94 11.66
C PHE A 92 -13.22 0.22 10.60
N SER A 93 -13.36 -1.10 10.48
CA SER A 93 -12.63 -1.91 9.49
C SER A 93 -13.02 -1.52 8.05
N ILE A 94 -14.32 -1.35 7.79
CA ILE A 94 -14.84 -0.95 6.47
C ILE A 94 -14.35 0.45 6.09
N ILE A 95 -14.49 1.43 6.98
CA ILE A 95 -14.01 2.80 6.72
C ILE A 95 -12.49 2.80 6.46
N SER A 96 -11.73 2.06 7.28
CA SER A 96 -10.28 1.95 7.10
C SER A 96 -9.91 1.32 5.76
N ALA A 97 -10.65 0.32 5.29
CA ALA A 97 -10.45 -0.29 3.97
C ALA A 97 -10.77 0.69 2.83
N ILE A 98 -11.87 1.46 2.93
CA ILE A 98 -12.23 2.48 1.93
C ILE A 98 -11.13 3.56 1.83
N LEU A 99 -10.57 4.00 2.97
CA LEU A 99 -9.49 5.00 3.01
C LEU A 99 -8.17 4.54 2.34
N VAL A 100 -7.99 3.24 2.12
CA VAL A 100 -6.85 2.71 1.34
C VAL A 100 -7.08 2.91 -0.15
N VAL A 101 -8.28 2.55 -0.62
CA VAL A 101 -8.65 2.55 -2.05
C VAL A 101 -8.94 3.95 -2.57
N LEU A 102 -9.37 4.87 -1.70
CA LEU A 102 -9.70 6.24 -2.08
C LEU A 102 -8.51 6.91 -2.81
N PRO A 103 -8.73 7.51 -3.99
CA PRO A 103 -7.66 8.17 -4.74
C PRO A 103 -7.05 9.29 -3.90
N ARG A 104 -5.72 9.27 -3.77
CA ARG A 104 -5.00 10.27 -2.98
C ARG A 104 -4.45 11.33 -3.91
N HIS A 105 -4.77 12.58 -3.61
CA HIS A 105 -4.16 13.72 -4.28
C HIS A 105 -2.78 13.96 -3.68
N VAL A 106 -1.75 13.97 -4.52
CA VAL A 106 -0.40 14.37 -4.13
C VAL A 106 -0.10 15.68 -4.83
N ASN A 107 0.26 16.71 -4.08
CA ASN A 107 0.46 18.07 -4.60
C ASN A 107 1.79 18.23 -5.38
N THR A 108 2.65 17.22 -5.35
CA THR A 108 3.92 17.17 -6.07
C THR A 108 3.84 16.04 -7.09
N SER A 109 4.24 16.31 -8.33
CA SER A 109 4.03 15.39 -9.44
C SER A 109 5.19 15.46 -10.42
N THR A 110 5.68 14.30 -10.81
CA THR A 110 6.77 14.08 -11.78
C THR A 110 6.18 13.70 -13.15
N SER A 111 7.02 13.64 -14.18
CA SER A 111 6.70 13.10 -15.50
C SER A 111 6.31 11.63 -15.47
N LEU A 112 6.61 10.92 -14.39
CA LEU A 112 6.20 9.52 -14.20
C LEU A 112 4.74 9.41 -13.72
N PHE A 113 4.11 10.51 -13.31
CA PHE A 113 2.73 10.52 -12.85
C PHE A 113 1.75 10.94 -13.96
N TRP A 114 0.75 10.09 -14.22
CA TRP A 114 -0.23 10.31 -15.30
C TRP A 114 -0.93 11.69 -15.23
N GLY A 115 -1.24 12.15 -14.01
CA GLY A 115 -1.95 13.42 -13.78
C GLY A 115 -1.16 14.67 -14.14
N ALA A 116 0.18 14.59 -14.16
CA ALA A 116 1.05 15.71 -14.56
C ALA A 116 1.78 15.48 -15.88
N TRP A 117 1.48 14.37 -16.56
CA TRP A 117 2.09 13.98 -17.83
C TRP A 117 2.01 15.08 -18.90
N SER A 118 0.83 15.69 -19.07
CA SER A 118 0.64 16.77 -20.06
C SER A 118 1.56 17.97 -19.84
N LYS A 119 1.88 18.27 -18.57
CA LYS A 119 2.74 19.39 -18.18
C LYS A 119 4.23 19.07 -18.24
N HIS A 120 4.62 17.82 -17.99
CA HIS A 120 6.02 17.40 -17.88
C HIS A 120 6.56 16.75 -19.18
N ARG A 121 5.69 16.27 -20.06
CA ARG A 121 6.08 15.67 -21.35
C ARG A 121 7.01 16.55 -22.20
N PRO A 122 6.79 17.87 -22.36
CA PRO A 122 7.71 18.71 -23.12
C PRO A 122 9.11 18.79 -22.48
N ARG A 123 9.18 18.90 -21.15
CA ARG A 123 10.46 18.95 -20.42
C ARG A 123 11.25 17.65 -20.54
N LEU A 124 10.55 16.51 -20.46
CA LEU A 124 11.15 15.20 -20.68
C LEU A 124 11.71 15.07 -22.11
N TRP A 125 10.98 15.60 -23.10
CA TRP A 125 11.45 15.59 -24.50
C TRP A 125 12.71 16.45 -24.69
N ASP A 126 12.74 17.64 -24.09
CA ASP A 126 13.91 18.52 -24.13
C ASP A 126 15.13 17.95 -23.39
N ALA A 127 14.90 17.19 -22.31
CA ALA A 127 15.94 16.45 -21.59
C ALA A 127 16.47 15.27 -22.43
N ALA A 128 15.57 14.54 -23.10
CA ALA A 128 15.94 13.44 -23.99
C ALA A 128 16.78 13.92 -25.19
N LEU A 129 16.44 15.07 -25.78
CA LEU A 129 17.24 15.70 -26.84
C LEU A 129 18.65 16.08 -26.37
N ARG A 130 18.81 16.40 -25.09
CA ARG A 130 20.09 16.78 -24.47
C ARG A 130 20.86 15.61 -23.85
N ARG A 131 20.31 14.39 -23.91
CA ARG A 131 20.84 13.21 -23.20
C ARG A 131 21.11 13.50 -21.72
N ASP A 132 20.18 14.21 -21.09
CA ASP A 132 20.30 14.61 -19.69
C ASP A 132 19.90 13.44 -18.77
N GLU A 133 20.88 12.61 -18.43
CA GLU A 133 20.70 11.45 -17.55
C GLU A 133 20.43 11.86 -16.10
N LEU A 134 20.99 13.01 -15.67
CA LEU A 134 20.79 13.55 -14.33
C LEU A 134 19.33 13.97 -14.12
N TYR A 135 18.71 14.59 -15.12
CA TYR A 135 17.28 14.90 -15.08
C TYR A 135 16.42 13.64 -14.86
N LEU A 136 16.70 12.56 -15.58
CA LEU A 136 15.95 11.30 -15.44
C LEU A 136 16.16 10.70 -14.05
N PHE A 137 17.39 10.71 -13.55
CA PHE A 137 17.71 10.20 -12.22
C PHE A 137 16.99 10.97 -11.11
N ASP A 138 17.01 12.30 -11.16
CA ASP A 138 16.28 13.16 -10.23
C ASP A 138 14.77 12.90 -10.28
N GLU A 139 14.23 12.62 -11.46
CA GLU A 139 12.81 12.30 -11.62
C GLU A 139 12.43 10.95 -10.97
N TYR A 140 13.30 9.95 -11.09
CA TYR A 140 13.13 8.66 -10.39
C TYR A 140 13.31 8.78 -8.87
N LEU A 141 14.23 9.62 -8.38
CA LEU A 141 14.38 9.92 -6.95
C LEU A 141 13.11 10.58 -6.40
N ASN A 142 12.66 11.66 -7.03
CA ASN A 142 11.45 12.37 -6.62
C ASN A 142 10.22 11.47 -6.66
N ASN A 143 10.12 10.59 -7.66
CA ASN A 143 9.02 9.63 -7.75
C ASN A 143 9.10 8.57 -6.64
N ALA A 144 10.29 8.10 -6.27
CA ALA A 144 10.47 7.18 -5.16
C ALA A 144 10.00 7.79 -3.83
N ASP A 145 10.33 9.06 -3.58
CA ASP A 145 9.88 9.78 -2.37
C ASP A 145 8.36 9.90 -2.33
N ILE A 146 7.74 10.28 -3.45
CA ILE A 146 6.27 10.36 -3.58
C ILE A 146 5.63 8.99 -3.33
N LEU A 147 6.12 7.94 -4.00
CA LEU A 147 5.57 6.58 -3.87
C LEU A 147 5.75 6.04 -2.45
N SER A 148 6.89 6.29 -1.80
CA SER A 148 7.15 5.85 -0.44
C SER A 148 6.17 6.49 0.56
N ALA A 149 5.86 7.78 0.40
CA ALA A 149 4.90 8.49 1.24
C ALA A 149 3.48 7.94 1.07
N ILE A 150 3.07 7.66 -0.18
CA ILE A 150 1.78 7.02 -0.49
C ILE A 150 1.72 5.63 0.13
N ALA A 151 2.73 4.79 -0.12
CA ALA A 151 2.82 3.43 0.37
C ALA A 151 2.73 3.37 1.89
N ARG A 152 3.55 4.15 2.61
CA ARG A 152 3.54 4.20 4.08
C ARG A 152 2.16 4.52 4.63
N SER A 153 1.49 5.51 4.04
CA SER A 153 0.18 5.93 4.50
C SER A 153 -0.92 4.92 4.14
N LYS A 154 -0.84 4.24 2.98
CA LYS A 154 -1.76 3.14 2.64
C LYS A 154 -1.57 1.94 3.57
N TYR A 155 -0.33 1.53 3.85
CA TYR A 155 -0.03 0.43 4.77
C TYR A 155 -0.51 0.69 6.19
N ARG A 156 -0.47 1.95 6.66
CA ARG A 156 -1.09 2.32 7.95
C ARG A 156 -2.59 2.03 7.94
N CYS A 157 -3.32 2.47 6.91
CA CYS A 157 -4.76 2.23 6.79
C CYS A 157 -5.09 0.73 6.63
N VAL A 158 -4.32 -0.02 5.84
CA VAL A 158 -4.47 -1.49 5.72
C VAL A 158 -4.28 -2.17 7.07
N THR A 159 -3.25 -1.76 7.83
CA THR A 159 -2.99 -2.30 9.17
C THR A 159 -4.16 -2.03 10.13
N LEU A 160 -4.73 -0.82 10.09
CA LEU A 160 -5.91 -0.49 10.88
C LEU A 160 -7.14 -1.30 10.45
N ALA A 161 -7.38 -1.44 9.14
CA ALA A 161 -8.48 -2.24 8.61
C ALA A 161 -8.38 -3.70 9.06
N PHE A 162 -7.17 -4.27 8.99
CA PHE A 162 -6.89 -5.64 9.42
C PHE A 162 -7.06 -5.81 10.93
N ARG A 163 -6.57 -4.87 11.74
CA ARG A 163 -6.79 -4.89 13.20
C ARG A 163 -8.27 -4.81 13.55
N GLY A 164 -9.02 -3.94 12.88
CA GLY A 164 -10.48 -3.84 13.03
C GLY A 164 -11.15 -5.17 12.67
N LEU A 165 -10.75 -5.78 11.54
CA LEU A 165 -11.25 -7.08 11.10
C LEU A 165 -11.00 -8.18 12.16
N MET A 166 -9.80 -8.22 12.75
CA MET A 166 -9.50 -9.19 13.81
C MET A 166 -10.41 -9.00 15.03
N VAL A 167 -10.66 -7.75 15.44
CA VAL A 167 -11.59 -7.45 16.54
C VAL A 167 -13.02 -7.86 16.17
N THR A 168 -13.45 -7.61 14.93
CA THR A 168 -14.76 -8.07 14.42
C THR A 168 -14.90 -9.59 14.55
N VAL A 169 -13.91 -10.36 14.09
CA VAL A 169 -13.97 -11.83 14.15
C VAL A 169 -14.03 -12.32 15.60
N ILE A 170 -13.21 -11.76 16.49
CA ILE A 170 -13.21 -12.14 17.91
C ILE A 170 -14.55 -11.79 18.57
N ALA A 171 -15.03 -10.56 18.37
CA ALA A 171 -16.30 -10.10 18.92
C ALA A 171 -17.47 -10.96 18.43
N TYR A 172 -17.44 -11.39 17.17
CA TYR A 172 -18.44 -12.29 16.62
C TYR A 172 -18.43 -13.67 17.28
N VAL A 173 -17.24 -14.28 17.46
CA VAL A 173 -17.11 -15.56 18.15
C VAL A 173 -17.60 -15.46 19.59
N LEU A 174 -17.22 -14.40 20.32
CA LEU A 174 -17.69 -14.16 21.68
C LEU A 174 -19.20 -13.95 21.75
N LEU A 175 -19.77 -13.24 20.78
CA LEU A 175 -21.21 -13.06 20.68
C LEU A 175 -21.92 -14.41 20.49
N LEU A 176 -21.41 -15.28 19.62
CA LEU A 176 -21.96 -16.62 19.40
C LEU A 176 -21.86 -17.53 20.65
N LEU A 177 -20.84 -17.35 21.48
CA LEU A 177 -20.68 -18.08 22.74
C LEU A 177 -21.55 -17.54 23.88
N ALA A 178 -21.99 -16.27 23.76
CA ALA A 178 -22.78 -15.58 24.76
C ALA A 178 -24.30 -15.60 24.48
N ILE A 179 -24.70 -16.11 23.30
CA ILE A 179 -26.08 -16.47 22.94
C ILE A 179 -26.36 -17.87 23.48
#